data_AF-A0AAJ7PE59-F1
#
_entry.id   AF-A0AAJ7PE59-F1
#
_cell.length_a   1.000
_cell.length_b   1.000
_cell.length_c   1.000
_cell.angle_alpha   90.00
_cell.angle_beta   90.00
_cell.angle_gamma   90.00
#
_symmetry.space_group_name_H-M   'P 1'
#
loop_
_entity.id
_entity.type
_entity.pdbx_description
1 polymer ?
#
loop_
_entity_poly.entity_id
_entity_poly.type
_entity_poly.pdbx_seq_one_letter_code
_entity_poly.pdbx_strand_id
1 'polypeptide(L)'
;MWRFVLAVSLLCCSSDASVTCKDENEGQVDWFILYKAPKQKDKRTGLEYIYIGPDAHGKVTKRTGTDIKDVLGNTLEPILKSVRKMPEDFGFISYSDQPPGCSADNQKFGHSKGVVMVDKTTAVWLLHSTPQFPFRRDQNKFWPPSGAKNAQTFICVKFPSEPATSNI
;
A
#
# COMPACT_ATOMS: atom_id res chain seq x y z
N MET A 1 -7.24 -55.78 -1.93
CA MET A 1 -8.05 -54.61 -2.30
C MET A 1 -7.63 -53.44 -1.41
N TRP A 2 -6.69 -52.61 -1.87
CA TRP A 2 -6.14 -51.50 -1.07
C TRP A 2 -6.85 -50.21 -1.48
N ARG A 3 -7.62 -49.62 -0.56
CA ARG A 3 -8.20 -48.29 -0.75
C ARG A 3 -7.12 -47.24 -0.40
N PHE A 4 -6.54 -46.62 -1.41
CA PHE A 4 -5.81 -45.37 -1.23
C PHE A 4 -6.83 -44.25 -1.02
N VAL A 5 -6.89 -43.71 0.19
CA VAL A 5 -7.68 -42.50 0.50
C VAL A 5 -6.81 -41.30 0.15
N LEU A 6 -7.10 -40.66 -0.98
CA LEU A 6 -6.53 -39.37 -1.38
C LEU A 6 -7.20 -38.27 -0.52
N ALA A 7 -6.52 -37.85 0.54
CA ALA A 7 -6.85 -36.61 1.23
C ALA A 7 -6.37 -35.44 0.37
N VAL A 8 -7.23 -34.97 -0.55
CA VAL A 8 -7.03 -33.69 -1.23
C VAL A 8 -7.37 -32.61 -0.23
N SER A 9 -6.36 -32.13 0.49
CA SER A 9 -6.44 -30.88 1.24
C SER A 9 -6.66 -29.74 0.25
N LEU A 10 -7.92 -29.30 0.11
CA LEU A 10 -8.26 -28.02 -0.50
C LEU A 10 -7.65 -26.90 0.35
N LEU A 11 -6.39 -26.54 0.07
CA LEU A 11 -5.91 -25.19 0.33
C LEU A 11 -6.46 -24.27 -0.78
N CYS A 12 -7.77 -24.07 -0.78
CA CYS A 12 -8.37 -22.89 -1.43
C CYS A 12 -8.32 -21.73 -0.43
N CYS A 13 -7.11 -21.27 -0.11
CA CYS A 13 -6.95 -19.89 0.30
C CYS A 13 -6.87 -19.05 -0.98
N SER A 14 -8.03 -18.82 -1.60
CA SER A 14 -8.17 -17.62 -2.41
C SER A 14 -8.11 -16.46 -1.43
N SER A 15 -6.90 -15.99 -1.14
CA SER A 15 -6.72 -14.72 -0.44
C SER A 15 -7.22 -13.65 -1.39
N ASP A 16 -8.52 -13.37 -1.35
CA ASP A 16 -9.04 -12.14 -1.95
C ASP A 16 -8.23 -11.00 -1.34
N ALA A 17 -7.57 -10.23 -2.21
CA ALA A 17 -6.74 -9.13 -1.78
C ALA A 17 -7.64 -8.06 -1.16
N SER A 18 -7.80 -8.10 0.16
CA SER A 18 -8.65 -7.14 0.87
C SER A 18 -8.05 -5.74 0.81
N VAL A 19 -8.92 -4.73 0.64
CA VAL A 19 -8.50 -3.33 0.65
C VAL A 19 -8.20 -2.90 2.08
N THR A 20 -6.93 -2.95 2.46
CA THR A 20 -6.50 -2.62 3.83
C THR A 20 -5.08 -2.06 3.84
N CYS A 21 -4.76 -1.27 4.87
CA CYS A 21 -3.37 -0.92 5.13
C CYS A 21 -2.66 -2.18 5.66
N LYS A 22 -1.50 -2.49 5.11
CA LYS A 22 -0.69 -3.64 5.55
C LYS A 22 0.69 -3.17 6.00
N ASP A 23 1.18 -3.76 7.08
CA ASP A 23 2.55 -3.56 7.53
C ASP A 23 3.55 -4.43 6.72
N GLU A 24 4.83 -4.39 7.10
CA GLU A 24 5.90 -5.14 6.43
C GLU A 24 5.75 -6.66 6.53
N ASN A 25 4.98 -7.17 7.50
CA ASN A 25 4.73 -8.59 7.71
C ASN A 25 3.37 -9.02 7.13
N GLU A 26 2.78 -8.20 6.24
CA GLU A 26 1.44 -8.36 5.68
C GLU A 26 0.31 -8.26 6.73
N GLY A 27 0.62 -7.83 7.96
CA GLY A 27 -0.35 -7.62 9.02
C GLY A 27 -1.30 -6.47 8.67
N GLN A 28 -2.60 -6.74 8.72
CA GLN A 28 -3.61 -5.71 8.46
C GLN A 28 -3.67 -4.73 9.63
N VAL A 29 -3.65 -3.43 9.33
CA VAL A 29 -3.70 -2.35 10.31
C VAL A 29 -4.72 -1.29 9.89
N ASP A 30 -5.24 -0.52 10.85
CA ASP A 30 -6.20 0.54 10.53
C ASP A 30 -5.54 1.78 9.94
N TRP A 31 -4.28 2.05 10.30
CA TRP A 31 -3.52 3.16 9.76
C TRP A 31 -2.03 2.98 9.97
N PHE A 32 -1.21 3.67 9.20
CA PHE A 32 0.22 3.84 9.49
C PHE A 32 0.76 5.14 8.91
N ILE A 33 1.90 5.59 9.46
CA ILE A 33 2.74 6.65 8.90
C ILE A 33 4.12 6.08 8.64
N LEU A 34 4.65 6.28 7.44
CA LEU A 34 6.03 5.99 7.09
C LEU A 34 6.77 7.31 6.86
N TYR A 35 7.88 7.49 7.55
CA TYR A 35 8.86 8.54 7.25
C TYR A 35 10.09 7.90 6.62
N LYS A 36 10.23 8.04 5.30
CA LYS A 36 11.37 7.51 4.54
C LYS A 36 12.56 8.45 4.62
N ALA A 37 13.74 7.92 4.92
CA ALA A 37 14.98 8.68 4.93
C ALA A 37 15.43 9.07 3.50
N PRO A 38 16.15 10.19 3.32
CA PRO A 38 16.78 10.51 2.04
C PRO A 38 18.00 9.60 1.80
N LYS A 39 18.35 9.40 0.53
CA LYS A 39 19.60 8.75 0.15
C LYS A 39 20.77 9.61 0.62
N GLN A 40 21.71 8.98 1.32
CA GLN A 40 22.95 9.63 1.75
C GLN A 40 24.11 8.72 1.42
N LYS A 41 25.05 9.24 0.63
CA LYS A 41 26.24 8.50 0.21
C LYS A 41 26.91 7.86 1.43
N ASP A 42 27.19 6.56 1.34
CA ASP A 42 27.88 5.75 2.34
C ASP A 42 27.18 5.65 3.71
N LYS A 43 25.93 6.13 3.85
CA LYS A 43 25.16 6.04 5.11
C LYS A 43 23.77 5.43 4.96
N ARG A 44 23.05 5.75 3.88
CA ARG A 44 21.65 5.33 3.67
C ARG A 44 21.36 5.12 2.19
N THR A 45 20.66 4.03 1.89
CA THR A 45 20.19 3.73 0.53
C THR A 45 19.07 4.68 0.09
N GLY A 46 18.32 5.24 1.06
CA GLY A 46 17.15 6.07 0.82
C GLY A 46 15.85 5.29 0.74
N LEU A 47 15.86 4.03 1.19
CA LEU A 47 14.68 3.15 1.33
C LEU A 47 14.34 2.88 2.80
N GLU A 48 15.26 3.16 3.71
CA GLU A 48 15.07 3.01 5.15
C GLU A 48 13.99 3.98 5.64
N TYR A 49 13.20 3.55 6.61
CA TYR A 49 12.06 4.33 7.11
C TYR A 49 11.82 4.14 8.60
N ILE A 50 11.08 5.09 9.17
CA ILE A 50 10.43 4.97 10.48
C ILE A 50 8.97 4.64 10.22
N TYR A 51 8.47 3.57 10.83
CA TYR A 51 7.06 3.21 10.91
C TYR A 51 6.46 3.76 12.20
N ILE A 52 5.25 4.32 12.11
CA ILE A 52 4.40 4.68 13.25
C ILE A 52 2.99 4.18 12.96
N GLY A 53 2.43 3.35 13.83
CA GLY A 53 1.12 2.75 13.63
C GLY A 53 0.82 1.71 14.70
N PRO A 54 -0.36 1.06 14.67
CA PRO A 54 -0.69 0.01 15.62
C PRO A 54 0.17 -1.24 15.38
N ASP A 55 0.45 -1.96 16.46
CA ASP A 55 0.96 -3.33 16.41
C ASP A 55 -0.19 -4.36 16.27
N ALA A 56 0.15 -5.65 16.31
CA ALA A 56 -0.82 -6.74 16.23
C ALA A 56 -1.88 -6.74 17.36
N HIS A 57 -1.66 -5.97 18.43
CA HIS A 57 -2.58 -5.82 19.55
C HIS A 57 -3.30 -4.47 19.55
N GLY A 58 -3.16 -3.67 18.49
CA GLY A 58 -3.77 -2.35 18.37
C GLY A 58 -3.04 -1.24 19.14
N LYS A 59 -1.89 -1.53 19.75
CA LYS A 59 -1.12 -0.52 20.49
C LYS A 59 -0.23 0.25 19.53
N VAL A 60 -0.27 1.58 19.59
CA VAL A 60 0.60 2.44 18.77
C VAL A 60 2.06 2.19 19.12
N THR A 61 2.85 1.87 18.10
CA THR A 61 4.28 1.59 18.18
C THR A 61 5.08 2.43 17.19
N LYS A 62 6.39 2.53 17.43
CA LYS A 62 7.36 3.14 16.52
C LYS A 62 8.52 2.17 16.32
N ARG A 63 8.84 1.88 15.06
CA ARG A 63 9.96 1.00 14.69
C ARG A 63 10.64 1.48 13.42
N THR A 64 11.80 0.92 13.11
CA THR A 64 12.55 1.22 11.89
C THR A 64 12.52 0.03 10.93
N GLY A 65 12.45 0.30 9.64
CA GLY A 65 12.58 -0.70 8.59
C GLY A 65 13.64 -0.31 7.56
N THR A 66 14.08 -1.29 6.78
CA THR A 66 15.20 -1.17 5.83
C THR A 66 14.73 -0.91 4.40
N ASP A 67 13.56 -1.42 4.02
CA ASP A 67 12.99 -1.22 2.69
C ASP A 67 11.50 -0.85 2.76
N ILE A 68 11.19 0.41 2.44
CA ILE A 68 9.80 0.91 2.42
C ILE A 68 8.91 0.20 1.38
N LYS A 69 9.51 -0.46 0.37
CA LYS A 69 8.75 -1.19 -0.64
C LYS A 69 8.00 -2.38 -0.05
N ASP A 70 8.42 -2.93 1.08
CA ASP A 70 7.73 -4.07 1.69
C ASP A 70 6.33 -3.65 2.17
N VAL A 71 6.26 -2.60 3.00
CA VAL A 71 4.99 -2.06 3.51
C VAL A 71 4.09 -1.55 2.38
N LEU A 72 4.66 -0.77 1.45
CA LEU A 72 3.90 -0.16 0.37
C LEU A 72 3.44 -1.20 -0.66
N GLY A 73 4.28 -2.19 -0.98
CA GLY A 73 3.95 -3.28 -1.88
C GLY A 73 2.85 -4.17 -1.31
N ASN A 74 2.86 -4.44 0.01
CA ASN A 74 1.81 -5.17 0.69
C ASN A 74 0.47 -4.41 0.64
N THR A 75 0.50 -3.12 0.95
CA THR A 75 -0.70 -2.26 0.93
C THR A 75 -1.26 -2.09 -0.48
N LEU A 76 -0.41 -1.87 -1.49
CA LEU A 76 -0.81 -1.62 -2.87
C LEU A 76 -1.01 -2.90 -3.70
N GLU A 77 -0.82 -4.07 -3.11
CA GLU A 77 -0.95 -5.37 -3.78
C GLU A 77 -2.21 -5.49 -4.67
N PRO A 78 -3.41 -5.00 -4.28
CA PRO A 78 -4.59 -5.03 -5.14
C PRO A 78 -4.40 -4.34 -6.50
N ILE A 79 -3.66 -3.23 -6.57
CA ILE A 79 -3.41 -2.47 -7.81
C ILE A 79 -2.15 -2.89 -8.56
N LEU A 80 -1.30 -3.73 -7.95
CA LEU A 80 -0.04 -4.22 -8.53
C LEU A 80 -0.19 -5.57 -9.25
N LYS A 81 -1.37 -6.21 -9.12
CA LYS A 81 -1.77 -7.41 -9.87
C LYS A 81 -2.32 -7.07 -11.26
N SER A 82 -2.44 -8.11 -12.09
CA SER A 82 -3.05 -7.99 -13.42
C SER A 82 -4.50 -7.48 -13.32
N VAL A 83 -4.86 -6.52 -14.17
CA VAL A 83 -6.21 -5.95 -14.26
C VAL A 83 -7.26 -7.03 -14.55
N ARG A 84 -6.89 -8.13 -15.22
CA ARG A 84 -7.79 -9.26 -15.49
C ARG A 84 -8.17 -10.05 -14.24
N LYS A 85 -7.49 -9.83 -13.12
CA LYS A 85 -7.72 -10.48 -11.82
C LYS A 85 -8.33 -9.52 -10.79
N MET A 86 -8.69 -8.30 -11.19
CA MET A 86 -9.34 -7.35 -10.29
C MET A 86 -10.79 -7.80 -10.05
N PRO A 87 -11.24 -7.90 -8.79
CA PRO A 87 -12.64 -8.15 -8.45
C PRO A 87 -13.58 -7.11 -9.06
N GLU A 88 -14.82 -7.49 -9.36
CA GLU A 88 -15.81 -6.56 -9.97
C GLU A 88 -16.20 -5.40 -9.05
N ASP A 89 -16.10 -5.61 -7.74
CA ASP A 89 -16.42 -4.67 -6.69
C ASP A 89 -15.20 -3.86 -6.20
N PHE A 90 -14.05 -4.03 -6.84
CA PHE A 90 -12.83 -3.30 -6.54
C PHE A 90 -12.67 -2.06 -7.44
N GLY A 91 -12.37 -0.92 -6.83
CA GLY A 91 -12.07 0.32 -7.53
C GLY A 91 -10.84 1.02 -6.95
N PHE A 92 -10.17 1.82 -7.76
CA PHE A 92 -9.09 2.67 -7.26
C PHE A 92 -8.91 3.93 -8.10
N ILE A 93 -8.36 4.97 -7.48
CA ILE A 93 -7.87 6.19 -8.12
C ILE A 93 -6.45 6.44 -7.63
N SER A 94 -5.53 6.71 -8.55
CA SER A 94 -4.22 7.27 -8.25
C SER A 94 -4.17 8.70 -8.76
N TYR A 95 -3.84 9.65 -7.90
CA TYR A 95 -3.74 11.06 -8.25
C TYR A 95 -2.37 11.60 -7.85
N SER A 96 -1.82 12.50 -8.66
CA SER A 96 -0.53 13.13 -8.42
C SER A 96 -0.40 14.33 -9.35
N ASP A 97 0.13 15.45 -8.87
CA ASP A 97 0.62 16.55 -9.72
C ASP A 97 1.88 16.16 -10.50
N GLN A 98 2.53 15.05 -10.14
CA GLN A 98 3.73 14.53 -10.80
C GLN A 98 3.57 13.04 -11.08
N PRO A 99 2.66 12.62 -11.99
CA PRO A 99 2.51 11.20 -12.33
C PRO A 99 3.75 10.70 -13.12
N PRO A 100 3.90 9.37 -13.30
CA PRO A 100 5.03 8.81 -14.05
C PRO A 100 5.17 9.44 -15.45
N GLY A 101 6.37 9.96 -15.74
CA GLY A 101 6.67 10.60 -17.04
C GLY A 101 6.26 12.07 -17.14
N CYS A 102 5.65 12.67 -16.12
CA CYS A 102 5.22 14.07 -16.12
C CYS A 102 5.87 14.88 -14.99
N SER A 103 5.91 16.19 -15.18
CA SER A 103 6.32 17.17 -14.18
C SER A 103 5.10 17.93 -13.65
N ALA A 104 5.26 18.56 -12.48
CA ALA A 104 4.21 19.40 -11.90
C ALA A 104 4.00 20.65 -12.74
N ASP A 105 2.74 20.99 -12.99
CA ASP A 105 2.35 22.33 -13.44
C ASP A 105 2.01 23.17 -12.21
N ASN A 106 2.97 24.02 -11.81
CA ASN A 106 2.89 24.86 -10.61
C ASN A 106 1.79 25.93 -10.68
N GLN A 107 1.10 26.10 -11.81
CA GLN A 107 0.07 27.13 -11.98
C GLN A 107 -1.36 26.58 -11.96
N LYS A 108 -1.55 25.26 -12.12
CA LYS A 108 -2.89 24.69 -12.37
C LYS A 108 -3.36 23.65 -11.37
N PHE A 109 -2.45 22.82 -10.84
CA PHE A 109 -2.84 21.65 -10.06
C PHE A 109 -2.38 21.77 -8.61
N GLY A 110 -3.19 21.24 -7.69
CA GLY A 110 -2.79 21.13 -6.29
C GLY A 110 -1.61 20.15 -6.15
N HIS A 111 -0.62 20.52 -5.34
CA HIS A 111 0.54 19.68 -5.03
C HIS A 111 0.18 18.53 -4.08
N SER A 112 -0.70 17.65 -4.55
CA SER A 112 -1.26 16.55 -3.78
C SER A 112 -1.10 15.25 -4.55
N LYS A 113 -0.77 14.19 -3.81
CA LYS A 113 -0.53 12.87 -4.38
C LYS A 113 -1.09 11.80 -3.45
N GLY A 114 -1.69 10.77 -4.01
CA GLY A 114 -2.22 9.67 -3.23
C GLY A 114 -2.85 8.57 -4.07
N VAL A 115 -3.16 7.48 -3.38
CA VAL A 115 -3.88 6.33 -3.91
C VAL A 115 -5.09 6.10 -3.03
N VAL A 116 -6.27 6.04 -3.63
CA VAL A 116 -7.50 5.60 -2.98
C VAL A 116 -7.88 4.26 -3.58
N MET A 117 -8.13 3.27 -2.73
CA MET A 117 -8.64 1.95 -3.11
C MET A 117 -9.95 1.73 -2.36
N VAL A 118 -10.89 1.03 -2.97
CA VAL A 118 -12.19 0.70 -2.36
C VAL A 118 -12.62 -0.70 -2.79
N ASP A 119 -13.18 -1.44 -1.86
CA ASP A 119 -13.96 -2.65 -2.12
C ASP A 119 -15.35 -2.54 -1.44
N LYS A 120 -16.14 -3.63 -1.44
CA LYS A 120 -17.47 -3.66 -0.82
C LYS A 120 -17.50 -3.14 0.61
N THR A 121 -16.46 -3.37 1.40
CA THR A 121 -16.51 -3.20 2.86
C THR A 121 -15.54 -2.18 3.40
N THR A 122 -14.50 -1.86 2.63
CA THR A 122 -13.40 -1.02 3.06
C THR A 122 -12.95 -0.05 1.98
N ALA A 123 -12.46 1.10 2.41
CA ALA A 123 -11.69 2.03 1.60
C ALA A 123 -10.33 2.27 2.26
N VAL A 124 -9.29 2.43 1.45
CA VAL A 124 -7.95 2.83 1.91
C VAL A 124 -7.57 4.10 1.20
N TRP A 125 -7.06 5.07 1.97
CA TRP A 125 -6.41 6.25 1.43
C TRP A 125 -4.94 6.27 1.83
N LEU A 126 -4.06 6.17 0.83
CA LEU A 126 -2.62 6.31 0.96
C LEU A 126 -2.20 7.68 0.44
N LEU A 127 -2.02 8.66 1.32
CA LEU A 127 -1.45 9.96 1.00
C LEU A 127 0.08 9.87 0.96
N HIS A 128 0.72 10.53 0.01
CA HIS A 128 2.19 10.56 -0.05
C HIS A 128 2.76 11.83 -0.68
N SER A 129 4.08 12.01 -0.55
CA SER A 129 4.83 13.11 -1.16
C SER A 129 5.76 12.67 -2.31
N THR A 130 5.85 11.37 -2.59
CA THR A 130 6.75 10.81 -3.62
C THR A 130 6.30 11.10 -5.05
N PRO A 131 7.10 11.81 -5.88
CA PRO A 131 6.80 12.02 -7.29
C PRO A 131 6.87 10.72 -8.08
N GLN A 132 6.10 10.64 -9.17
CA GLN A 132 6.06 9.50 -10.11
C GLN A 132 5.66 8.17 -9.46
N PHE A 133 4.96 8.21 -8.32
CA PHE A 133 4.48 7.04 -7.60
C PHE A 133 2.96 6.91 -7.71
N PRO A 134 2.41 5.67 -7.81
CA PRO A 134 3.12 4.44 -8.18
C PRO A 134 3.67 4.53 -9.62
N PHE A 135 4.85 3.97 -9.86
CA PHE A 135 5.55 4.09 -11.15
C PHE A 135 4.98 3.15 -12.23
N ARG A 136 4.76 1.88 -11.88
CA ARG A 136 4.12 0.85 -12.71
C ARG A 136 3.21 -0.01 -11.84
N ARG A 137 2.13 -0.53 -12.43
CA ARG A 137 1.26 -1.54 -11.79
C ARG A 137 1.91 -2.93 -11.88
N ASP A 138 2.99 -3.11 -11.14
CA ASP A 138 3.79 -4.34 -11.08
C ASP A 138 4.58 -4.37 -9.77
N GLN A 139 4.53 -5.49 -9.05
CA GLN A 139 5.13 -5.64 -7.72
C GLN A 139 6.64 -5.31 -7.67
N ASN A 140 7.35 -5.53 -8.77
CA ASN A 140 8.80 -5.32 -8.84
C ASN A 140 9.16 -3.95 -9.42
N LYS A 141 8.20 -3.19 -9.94
CA LYS A 141 8.43 -1.95 -10.70
C LYS A 141 7.56 -0.77 -10.24
N PHE A 142 6.81 -0.90 -9.16
CA PHE A 142 5.95 0.17 -8.65
C PHE A 142 6.72 1.32 -8.00
N TRP A 143 7.94 1.08 -7.52
CA TRP A 143 8.76 2.12 -6.93
C TRP A 143 9.47 2.96 -8.00
N PRO A 144 9.40 4.30 -7.98
CA PRO A 144 10.04 5.14 -8.97
C PRO A 144 11.57 5.17 -8.80
N PRO A 145 12.36 5.20 -9.90
CA PRO A 145 13.82 5.28 -9.82
C PRO A 145 14.35 6.48 -9.03
N SER A 146 13.62 7.60 -9.02
CA SER A 146 13.95 8.82 -8.26
C SER A 146 13.51 8.77 -6.79
N GLY A 147 12.72 7.77 -6.39
CA GLY A 147 12.05 7.69 -5.09
C GLY A 147 13.01 7.63 -3.89
N ALA A 148 14.25 7.17 -4.09
CA ALA A 148 15.25 7.10 -3.03
C ALA A 148 15.84 8.48 -2.65
N LYS A 149 15.83 9.46 -3.56
CA LYS A 149 16.63 10.69 -3.46
C LYS A 149 16.32 11.52 -2.20
N ASN A 150 15.05 11.88 -2.01
CA ASN A 150 14.61 12.79 -0.94
C ASN A 150 13.92 12.03 0.18
N ALA A 151 13.79 12.67 1.35
CA ALA A 151 12.88 12.19 2.39
C ALA A 151 11.43 12.27 1.89
N GLN A 152 10.59 11.32 2.29
CA GLN A 152 9.19 11.26 1.87
C GLN A 152 8.31 10.77 3.01
N THR A 153 7.08 11.23 3.05
CA THR A 153 6.05 10.75 3.98
C THR A 153 5.01 9.94 3.23
N PHE A 154 4.51 8.89 3.89
CA PHE A 154 3.34 8.13 3.47
C PHE A 154 2.40 7.99 4.67
N ILE A 155 1.11 8.17 4.45
CA ILE A 155 0.08 8.00 5.48
C ILE A 155 -0.99 7.09 4.86
N CYS A 156 -1.20 5.92 5.45
CA CYS A 156 -2.28 5.03 5.07
C CYS A 156 -3.37 5.08 6.13
N VAL A 157 -4.62 5.24 5.72
CA VAL A 157 -5.79 5.15 6.61
C VAL A 157 -6.83 4.25 5.96
N LYS A 158 -7.31 3.28 6.72
CA LYS A 158 -8.45 2.42 6.36
C LYS A 158 -9.73 3.04 6.91
N PHE A 159 -10.77 3.02 6.10
CA PHE A 159 -12.12 3.44 6.42
C PHE A 159 -13.08 2.27 6.15
N PRO A 160 -14.12 2.07 6.97
CA PRO A 160 -15.26 1.26 6.56
C PRO A 160 -15.96 1.93 5.37
N SER A 161 -16.28 1.19 4.31
CA SER A 161 -17.05 1.71 3.16
C SER A 161 -18.54 1.39 3.22
N GLU A 162 -18.94 0.42 4.06
CA GLU A 162 -20.33 0.22 4.44
C GLU A 162 -20.72 1.16 5.60
N PRO A 163 -21.95 1.72 5.60
CA PRO A 163 -22.43 2.43 6.77
C PRO A 163 -22.45 1.45 7.95
N ALA A 164 -21.90 1.86 9.08
CA ALA A 164 -22.15 1.17 10.33
C ALA A 164 -23.67 1.03 10.45
N THR A 165 -24.19 -0.18 10.47
CA THR A 165 -25.58 -0.44 10.82
C THR A 165 -25.75 -0.03 12.27
N SER A 166 -25.95 1.26 12.49
CA SER A 166 -26.41 1.77 13.77
C SER A 166 -27.83 1.25 13.93
N ASN A 167 -27.96 0.14 14.64
CA ASN A 167 -29.21 -0.20 15.30
C ASN A 167 -29.49 0.95 16.29
N ILE A 168 -30.21 1.97 15.81
CA ILE A 168 -30.91 2.96 16.64
C ILE A 168 -32.33 2.42 16.84
#